data_AF-A0A2H5UWU8-F1
#
_entry.id   AF-A0A2H5UWU8-F1
#
_cell.length_a   1.000
_cell.length_b   1.000
_cell.length_c   1.000
_cell.angle_alpha   90.00
_cell.angle_beta   90.00
_cell.angle_gamma   90.00
#
_symmetry.space_group_name_H-M   'P 1'
#
loop_
_entity.id
_entity.type
_entity.pdbx_description
1 polymer ?
#
loop_
_entity_poly.entity_id
_entity_poly.type
_entity_poly.pdbx_seq_one_letter_code
_entity_poly.pdbx_strand_id
1 'polypeptide(L)'
;MTAIEDFERRYGGFFEELGYGCHASFKHLLEMVGSTIDTATADDVGLVTKLYSIESAKASIEVVAKYYSRFLPATVLNSLRAELEYLLDRVLEVAVDV
;
A
#
# COMPACT_ATOMS: atom_id res chain seq x y z
N MET A 1 7.95 -15.39 -1.56
CA MET A 1 7.98 -14.07 -0.90
C MET A 1 7.07 -13.18 -1.73
N THR A 2 5.90 -12.84 -1.22
CA THR A 2 4.96 -11.95 -1.91
C THR A 2 5.50 -10.53 -1.93
N ALA A 3 5.04 -9.66 -2.85
CA ALA A 3 5.48 -8.26 -2.89
C ALA A 3 5.24 -7.58 -1.53
N ILE A 4 4.13 -7.89 -0.87
CA ILE A 4 3.73 -7.33 0.43
C ILE A 4 4.69 -7.74 1.57
N GLU A 5 5.10 -9.01 1.63
CA GLU A 5 6.08 -9.48 2.62
C GLU A 5 7.43 -8.75 2.50
N ASP A 6 7.82 -8.37 1.28
CA ASP A 6 9.05 -7.60 1.06
C ASP A 6 8.94 -6.17 1.61
N PHE A 7 7.78 -5.52 1.49
CA PHE A 7 7.54 -4.22 2.14
C PHE A 7 7.61 -4.31 3.66
N GLU A 8 6.98 -5.33 4.25
CA GLU A 8 7.02 -5.53 5.70
C GLU A 8 8.46 -5.67 6.20
N ARG A 9 9.27 -6.47 5.50
CA ARG A 9 10.68 -6.67 5.81
C ARG A 9 11.53 -5.41 5.68
N ARG A 10 11.30 -4.59 4.65
CA ARG A 10 12.11 -3.39 4.36
C ARG A 10 11.74 -2.20 5.22
N TYR A 11 10.45 -2.03 5.50
CA TYR A 11 9.94 -0.83 6.16
C TYR A 11 9.47 -1.06 7.60
N GLY A 12 9.18 -2.30 7.98
CA GLY A 12 8.55 -2.64 9.26
C GLY A 12 9.33 -2.18 10.48
N GLY A 13 10.67 -2.23 10.43
CA GLY A 13 11.54 -1.78 11.52
C GLY A 13 11.36 -0.30 11.86
N PHE A 14 11.17 0.57 10.85
CA PHE A 14 10.92 2.00 11.10
C PHE A 14 9.65 2.22 11.92
N PHE A 15 8.60 1.43 11.67
CA PHE A 15 7.34 1.55 12.41
C PHE A 15 7.37 0.85 13.77
N GLU A 16 8.19 -0.19 13.93
CA GLU A 16 8.42 -0.86 15.21
C GLU A 16 9.12 0.06 16.21
N GLU A 17 10.12 0.83 15.74
CA GLU A 17 10.87 1.79 16.55
C GLU A 17 10.01 2.95 17.09
N LEU A 18 8.88 3.26 16.45
CA LEU A 18 7.94 4.30 16.92
C LEU A 18 7.12 3.89 18.14
N GLY A 19 7.13 2.60 18.49
CA GLY A 19 6.44 2.07 19.66
C GLY A 19 5.06 1.47 19.37
N TYR A 20 4.34 1.21 20.46
CA TYR A 20 3.20 0.29 20.47
C TYR A 20 2.08 0.73 19.50
N GLY A 21 1.70 -0.17 18.59
CA GLY A 21 0.61 0.04 17.63
C GLY A 21 1.05 0.58 16.26
N CYS A 22 2.22 1.22 16.13
CA CYS A 22 2.65 1.77 14.84
C CYS A 22 2.97 0.68 13.81
N HIS A 23 3.65 -0.38 14.23
CA HIS A 23 3.90 -1.55 13.38
C HIS A 23 2.59 -2.24 12.96
N ALA A 24 1.61 -2.34 13.87
CA ALA A 24 0.31 -2.91 13.54
C ALA A 24 -0.46 -2.05 12.52
N SER A 25 -0.44 -0.72 12.65
CA SER A 25 -1.02 0.19 11.66
C SER A 25 -0.34 0.08 10.29
N PHE A 26 0.98 -0.12 10.25
CA PHE A 26 1.70 -0.37 9.01
C PHE A 26 1.32 -1.71 8.38
N LYS A 27 1.23 -2.79 9.16
CA LYS A 27 0.74 -4.08 8.66
C LYS A 27 -0.67 -3.98 8.09
N HIS A 28 -1.56 -3.23 8.76
CA HIS A 28 -2.91 -3.01 8.25
C HIS A 28 -2.93 -2.28 6.91
N LEU A 29 -2.06 -1.28 6.70
CA LEU A 29 -1.89 -0.64 5.40
C LEU A 29 -1.49 -1.68 4.33
N LEU A 30 -0.51 -2.52 4.64
CA LEU A 30 -0.02 -3.56 3.73
C LEU A 30 -1.08 -4.62 3.39
N GLU A 31 -1.86 -5.06 4.38
CA GLU A 31 -2.98 -5.97 4.19
C GLU A 31 -4.07 -5.37 3.28
N MET A 32 -4.39 -4.10 3.47
CA MET A 32 -5.34 -3.37 2.63
C MET A 32 -4.85 -3.25 1.18
N VAL A 33 -3.57 -2.92 0.98
CA VAL A 33 -2.97 -2.91 -0.37
C VAL A 33 -2.99 -4.30 -1.00
N GLY A 34 -2.64 -5.35 -0.24
CA GLY A 34 -2.72 -6.74 -0.72
C GLY A 34 -4.13 -7.12 -1.17
N SER A 35 -5.15 -6.86 -0.35
CA SER A 35 -6.55 -7.12 -0.70
C SER A 35 -7.03 -6.32 -1.91
N THR A 36 -6.51 -5.11 -2.10
CA THR A 36 -6.80 -4.28 -3.28
C THR A 36 -6.22 -4.92 -4.54
N ILE A 37 -5.00 -5.45 -4.47
CA ILE A 37 -4.37 -6.17 -5.59
C ILE A 37 -5.17 -7.42 -5.95
N ASP A 38 -5.59 -8.20 -4.95
CA ASP A 38 -6.43 -9.38 -5.16
C ASP A 38 -7.75 -9.00 -5.85
N THR A 39 -8.38 -7.90 -5.40
CA THR A 39 -9.62 -7.38 -6.02
C THR A 39 -9.41 -6.91 -7.46
N ALA A 40 -8.30 -6.22 -7.73
CA ALA A 40 -8.00 -5.69 -9.06
C ALA A 40 -7.60 -6.78 -10.07
N THR A 41 -7.05 -7.89 -9.58
CA THR A 41 -6.66 -9.03 -10.43
C THR A 41 -7.76 -10.09 -10.57
N ALA A 42 -8.84 -10.00 -9.81
CA ALA A 42 -9.96 -10.93 -9.90
C ALA A 42 -10.75 -10.76 -11.21
N ASP A 43 -11.00 -11.87 -11.92
CA ASP A 43 -11.70 -11.89 -13.21
C ASP A 43 -13.20 -11.59 -13.10
N ASP A 44 -13.80 -11.83 -11.93
CA ASP A 44 -15.22 -11.63 -11.65
C ASP A 44 -15.56 -10.21 -11.15
N VAL A 45 -14.55 -9.36 -10.95
CA VAL A 45 -14.71 -7.98 -10.50
C VAL A 45 -14.78 -7.03 -11.70
N GLY A 46 -15.83 -6.23 -11.79
CA GLY A 46 -15.98 -5.24 -12.85
C GLY A 46 -14.95 -4.10 -12.77
N LEU A 47 -14.53 -3.58 -13.93
CA LEU A 47 -13.49 -2.53 -14.05
C LEU A 47 -13.72 -1.31 -13.15
N VAL A 48 -14.95 -0.83 -13.01
CA VAL A 48 -15.29 0.31 -12.14
C VAL A 48 -14.94 0.03 -10.67
N THR A 49 -15.22 -1.18 -10.19
CA THR A 49 -14.88 -1.60 -8.83
C THR A 49 -13.36 -1.68 -8.65
N LYS A 50 -12.64 -2.22 -9.65
CA LYS A 50 -11.17 -2.30 -9.63
C LYS A 50 -10.54 -0.90 -9.50
N LEU A 51 -10.99 0.03 -10.35
CA LEU A 51 -10.55 1.43 -10.33
C LEU A 51 -10.82 2.09 -8.98
N TYR A 52 -12.02 1.94 -8.45
CA TYR A 52 -12.40 2.53 -7.16
C TYR A 52 -11.54 1.98 -6.01
N SER A 53 -11.33 0.66 -5.96
CA SER A 53 -10.48 0.04 -4.93
C SER A 53 -9.04 0.56 -4.98
N ILE A 54 -8.47 0.71 -6.18
CA ILE A 54 -7.11 1.24 -6.37
C ILE A 54 -7.01 2.69 -5.91
N GLU A 55 -7.94 3.55 -6.31
CA GLU A 55 -7.94 4.97 -5.90
C GLU A 55 -8.14 5.12 -4.38
N SER A 56 -9.00 4.29 -3.78
CA SER A 56 -9.18 4.24 -2.33
C SER A 56 -7.90 3.81 -1.59
N ALA A 57 -7.16 2.85 -2.14
CA ALA A 57 -5.89 2.40 -1.57
C ALA A 57 -4.83 3.51 -1.64
N LYS A 58 -4.70 4.21 -2.78
CA LYS A 58 -3.81 5.37 -2.93
C LYS A 58 -4.11 6.47 -1.91
N ALA A 59 -5.39 6.83 -1.77
CA ALA A 59 -5.80 7.83 -0.77
C ALA A 59 -5.42 7.41 0.66
N SER A 60 -5.56 6.11 0.98
CA SER A 60 -5.17 5.57 2.29
C SER A 60 -3.65 5.62 2.52
N ILE A 61 -2.85 5.31 1.49
CA ILE A 61 -1.39 5.46 1.52
C ILE A 61 -1.00 6.91 1.81
N GLU A 62 -1.62 7.88 1.14
CA GLU A 62 -1.35 9.31 1.38
C GLU A 62 -1.69 9.74 2.81
N VAL A 63 -2.81 9.28 3.35
CA VAL A 63 -3.22 9.56 4.73
C VAL A 63 -2.18 9.01 5.71
N VAL A 64 -1.72 7.78 5.52
CA VAL A 64 -0.69 7.16 6.36
C VAL A 64 0.63 7.92 6.24
N ALA A 65 1.08 8.22 5.03
CA ALA A 65 2.32 8.98 4.81
C ALA A 65 2.26 10.36 5.49
N LYS A 66 1.12 11.05 5.38
CA LYS A 66 0.91 12.35 6.04
C LYS A 66 0.90 12.21 7.56
N TYR A 67 0.24 11.20 8.12
CA TYR A 67 0.21 10.97 9.56
C TYR A 67 1.61 10.71 10.12
N TYR A 68 2.37 9.82 9.49
CA TYR A 68 3.70 9.44 9.96
C TYR A 68 4.81 10.44 9.60
N SER A 69 4.55 11.45 8.76
CA SER A 69 5.51 12.52 8.43
C SER A 69 6.07 13.29 9.63
N ARG A 70 5.39 13.22 10.78
CA ARG A 70 5.83 13.83 12.04
C ARG A 70 6.85 13.00 12.80
N PHE A 71 6.99 11.72 12.45
CA PHE A 71 7.72 10.73 13.22
C PHE A 71 8.81 10.03 12.41
N LEU A 72 8.60 9.83 11.11
CA LEU A 72 9.55 9.15 10.23
C LEU A 72 10.25 10.13 9.28
N PRO A 73 11.49 9.82 8.85
CA PRO A 73 12.17 10.60 7.82
C PRO A 73 11.35 10.67 6.54
N ALA A 74 11.27 11.86 5.93
CA ALA A 74 10.55 12.06 4.67
C ALA A 74 11.02 11.10 3.56
N THR A 75 12.31 10.75 3.52
CA THR A 75 12.86 9.79 2.57
C THR A 75 12.19 8.41 2.70
N VAL A 76 12.01 7.91 3.92
CA VAL A 76 11.39 6.60 4.17
C VAL A 76 9.94 6.59 3.69
N LEU A 77 9.18 7.63 4.05
CA LEU A 77 7.77 7.74 3.71
C LEU A 77 7.55 7.96 2.21
N ASN A 78 8.38 8.78 1.57
CA ASN A 78 8.30 9.03 0.14
C ASN A 78 8.64 7.76 -0.66
N SER A 79 9.65 7.00 -0.23
CA SER A 79 10.00 5.72 -0.85
C SER A 79 8.88 4.69 -0.66
N LEU A 80 8.38 4.51 0.56
CA LEU A 80 7.26 3.60 0.83
C LEU A 80 6.03 3.94 -0.02
N ARG A 81 5.63 5.22 -0.03
CA ARG A 81 4.50 5.70 -0.83
C ARG A 81 4.71 5.42 -2.31
N ALA A 82 5.82 5.88 -2.88
CA ALA A 82 6.09 5.74 -4.31
C ALA A 82 6.11 4.28 -4.76
N GLU A 83 6.65 3.39 -3.94
CA GLU A 83 6.70 1.96 -4.27
C GLU A 83 5.33 1.27 -4.15
N LEU A 84 4.50 1.62 -3.16
CA LEU A 84 3.13 1.11 -3.06
C LEU A 84 2.23 1.64 -4.18
N GLU A 85 2.34 2.94 -4.49
CA GLU A 85 1.62 3.56 -5.61
C GLU A 85 2.03 2.93 -6.94
N TYR A 86 3.32 2.74 -7.17
CA TYR A 86 3.83 2.05 -8.36
C TYR A 86 3.26 0.62 -8.47
N LEU A 87 3.20 -0.12 -7.36
CA LEU A 87 2.61 -1.45 -7.36
C LEU A 87 1.13 -1.43 -7.77
N LEU A 88 0.36 -0.48 -7.24
CA LEU A 88 -1.05 -0.30 -7.60
C LEU A 88 -1.23 0.14 -9.06
N ASP A 89 -0.38 1.01 -9.58
CA ASP A 89 -0.40 1.43 -10.99
C ASP A 89 -0.12 0.26 -11.92
N ARG A 90 0.86 -0.58 -11.60
CA ARG A 90 1.17 -1.79 -12.39
C ARG A 90 0.01 -2.77 -12.43
N VAL A 91 -0.71 -2.90 -11.32
CA VAL A 91 -1.90 -3.77 -11.27
C VAL A 91 -3.04 -3.14 -12.07
N LEU A 92 -3.19 -1.82 -12.04
CA LEU A 92 -4.18 -1.12 -12.85
C LEU A 92 -3.92 -1.29 -14.36
N GLU A 93 -2.68 -1.13 -14.81
CA GLU A 93 -2.28 -1.34 -16.21
C GLU A 93 -2.73 -2.73 -16.70
N VAL A 94 -2.43 -3.78 -15.90
CA VAL A 94 -2.86 -5.14 -16.20
C VAL A 94 -4.38 -5.29 -16.20
N ALA A 95 -5.08 -4.62 -15.28
CA ALA A 95 -6.54 -4.71 -15.18
C ALA A 95 -7.30 -4.01 -16.32
N VAL A 96 -6.64 -3.07 -17.03
CA VAL A 96 -7.23 -2.26 -18.12
C VAL A 96 -6.87 -2.83 -19.50
N ASP A 97 -5.75 -3.54 -19.62
CA ASP A 97 -5.34 -4.22 -20.86
C ASP A 97 -6.12 -5.52 -21.15
N VAL A 98 -7.03 -5.93 -20.25
CA VAL A 98 -7.95 -7.09 -20.37
C VAL A 98 -9.36 -6.64 -20.75
#